data_AF-X0VMZ9-F1
#
_entry.id   AF-X0VMZ9-F1
#
_cell.length_a   1.000
_cell.length_b   1.000
_cell.length_c   1.000
_cell.angle_alpha   90.00
_cell.angle_beta   90.00
_cell.angle_gamma   90.00
#
_symmetry.space_group_name_H-M   'P 1'
#
loop_
_entity.id
_entity.type
_entity.pdbx_description
1 polymer ?
#
loop_
_entity_poly.entity_id
_entity_poly.type
_entity_poly.pdbx_seq_one_letter_code
_entity_poly.pdbx_strand_id
1 'polypeptide(L)'
;MITFPIQRVCYNCQAKDNYDEVRLSDKRGKVFTFSLDNLAGRSDDPLIPQTVIESELENTRIYCVMTDFDPKEIKIDMPVEMTFRRFYEGTGMYIYFWKCRPIR
;
A
#
# COMPACT_ATOMS: atom_id res chain seq x y z
N MET A 1 -15.61 3.55 9.99
CA MET A 1 -14.24 3.11 10.33
C MET A 1 -13.84 2.04 9.35
N ILE A 2 -12.88 2.34 8.50
CA ILE A 2 -12.45 1.46 7.43
C ILE A 2 -11.06 0.92 7.75
N THR A 3 -10.85 -0.38 7.50
CA THR A 3 -9.53 -1.01 7.62
C THR A 3 -9.19 -1.87 6.43
N PHE A 4 -7.90 -1.96 6.20
CA PHE A 4 -7.30 -2.87 5.26
C PHE A 4 -6.14 -3.63 5.93
N PRO A 5 -6.01 -4.95 5.70
CA PRO A 5 -6.92 -5.83 4.96
C PRO A 5 -8.27 -6.02 5.68
N ILE A 6 -9.26 -6.54 4.96
CA ILE A 6 -10.57 -6.88 5.56
C ILE A 6 -10.33 -7.87 6.71
N GLN A 7 -10.87 -7.51 7.88
CA GLN A 7 -10.86 -8.35 9.08
C GLN A 7 -12.25 -8.94 9.28
N ARG A 8 -12.32 -10.22 9.70
CA ARG A 8 -13.62 -10.86 9.97
C ARG A 8 -14.30 -10.34 11.23
N VAL A 9 -13.54 -9.81 12.18
CA VAL A 9 -14.05 -9.28 13.44
C VAL A 9 -13.66 -7.81 13.55
N CYS A 10 -14.64 -6.94 13.75
CA CYS A 10 -14.38 -5.52 13.97
C CYS A 10 -13.65 -5.32 15.29
N TYR A 11 -12.49 -4.65 15.26
CA TYR A 11 -11.68 -4.38 16.45
C TYR A 11 -12.30 -3.31 17.37
N ASN A 12 -13.29 -2.55 16.89
CA ASN A 12 -14.03 -1.58 17.71
C ASN A 12 -15.27 -2.21 18.38
N CYS A 13 -16.15 -2.88 17.63
CA CYS A 13 -17.43 -3.39 18.15
C CYS A 13 -17.52 -4.92 18.28
N GLN A 14 -16.49 -5.66 17.89
CA GLN A 14 -16.43 -7.13 17.92
C GLN A 14 -17.48 -7.87 17.09
N ALA A 15 -18.28 -7.16 16.28
CA ALA A 15 -19.17 -7.79 15.33
C ALA A 15 -18.37 -8.63 14.32
N LYS A 16 -18.84 -9.85 14.07
CA LYS A 16 -18.23 -10.80 13.14
C LYS A 16 -19.01 -10.84 11.85
N ASP A 17 -18.31 -10.72 10.72
CA ASP A 17 -18.87 -10.81 9.37
C ASP A 17 -20.07 -9.84 9.12
N ASN A 18 -20.12 -8.73 9.86
CA ASN A 18 -21.14 -7.69 9.73
C ASN A 18 -20.45 -6.36 9.39
N TYR A 19 -20.11 -6.21 8.12
CA TYR A 19 -19.43 -5.06 7.55
C TYR A 19 -19.80 -4.93 6.07
N ASP A 20 -19.63 -3.73 5.53
CA ASP A 20 -19.70 -3.48 4.09
C ASP A 20 -18.29 -3.47 3.49
N GLU A 21 -18.17 -3.99 2.27
CA GLU A 21 -16.93 -3.89 1.51
C GLU A 21 -16.82 -2.52 0.84
N VAL A 22 -15.65 -1.89 0.98
CA VAL A 22 -15.35 -0.60 0.35
C VAL A 22 -14.12 -0.71 -0.52
N ARG A 23 -14.15 -0.06 -1.68
CA ARG A 23 -13.01 -0.02 -2.60
C ARG A 23 -12.06 1.11 -2.23
N LEU A 24 -10.78 0.76 -2.03
CA LEU A 24 -9.70 1.71 -1.74
C LEU A 24 -8.78 1.96 -2.95
N SER A 25 -8.84 1.12 -3.98
CA SER A 25 -7.89 1.13 -5.10
C SER A 25 -8.02 2.33 -6.04
N ASP A 26 -9.18 2.98 -6.08
CA ASP A 26 -9.46 4.18 -6.87
C ASP A 26 -9.30 5.46 -6.04
N LYS A 27 -8.88 5.35 -4.79
CA LYS A 27 -8.70 6.49 -3.88
C LYS A 27 -7.27 6.96 -3.89
N ARG A 28 -7.09 8.28 -3.85
CA ARG A 28 -5.79 8.89 -3.60
C ARG A 28 -5.46 8.80 -2.12
N GLY A 29 -4.21 9.07 -1.82
CA GLY A 29 -3.73 9.15 -0.46
C GLY A 29 -2.42 9.92 -0.39
N LYS A 30 -1.80 9.84 0.77
CA LYS A 30 -0.51 10.43 1.05
C LYS A 30 0.39 9.47 1.79
N VAL A 31 1.70 9.64 1.68
CA VAL A 31 2.67 8.87 2.46
C VAL A 31 2.49 9.20 3.94
N PHE A 32 2.04 8.23 4.74
CA PHE A 32 1.94 8.37 6.19
C PHE A 32 3.30 8.17 6.85
N THR A 33 4.01 7.11 6.44
CA THR A 33 5.39 6.84 6.85
C THR A 33 6.04 5.91 5.83
N PHE A 34 7.36 5.87 5.81
CA PHE A 34 8.11 4.98 4.94
C PHE A 34 9.48 4.60 5.52
N SER A 35 10.07 3.54 4.99
CA SER A 35 11.50 3.22 5.12
C SER A 35 12.06 2.83 3.75
N LEU A 36 13.38 2.98 3.58
CA LEU A 36 14.08 2.58 2.36
C LEU A 36 14.88 1.30 2.65
N ASP A 37 14.39 0.18 2.13
CA ASP A 37 15.04 -1.12 2.30
C ASP A 37 16.08 -1.36 1.20
N ASN A 38 17.36 -1.18 1.55
CA ASN A 38 18.50 -1.34 0.65
C ASN A 38 18.96 -2.80 0.47
N LEU A 39 18.40 -3.73 1.25
CA LEU A 39 18.80 -5.14 1.27
C LEU A 39 17.60 -6.07 1.08
N ALA A 40 16.53 -5.55 0.46
CA ALA A 40 15.33 -6.32 0.24
C ALA A 40 15.65 -7.56 -0.61
N GLY A 41 15.14 -8.73 -0.20
CA GLY A 41 15.45 -10.03 -0.83
C GLY A 41 14.83 -10.26 -2.22
N ARG A 42 14.60 -9.21 -3.02
CA ARG A 42 14.10 -9.29 -4.40
C ARG A 42 15.12 -8.75 -5.39
N SER A 43 15.13 -9.37 -6.56
CA SER A 43 16.16 -9.17 -7.59
C SER A 43 15.92 -7.96 -8.50
N ASP A 44 14.77 -7.30 -8.46
CA ASP A 44 14.36 -6.29 -9.43
C ASP A 44 14.70 -4.84 -9.05
N ASP A 45 14.91 -4.54 -7.76
CA ASP A 45 15.30 -3.20 -7.32
C ASP A 45 16.20 -3.26 -6.08
N PRO A 46 17.43 -2.71 -6.10
CA PRO A 46 18.31 -2.70 -4.92
C PRO A 46 17.75 -1.87 -3.75
N LEU A 47 16.76 -1.00 -3.99
CA LEU A 47 16.15 -0.19 -2.94
C LEU A 47 14.63 -0.23 -3.06
N ILE A 48 13.97 -0.78 -2.04
CA ILE A 48 12.51 -0.90 -2.00
C ILE A 48 11.95 0.02 -0.92
N PRO A 49 11.20 1.07 -1.27
CA PRO A 49 10.48 1.87 -0.30
C PRO A 49 9.32 1.06 0.27
N GLN A 50 9.42 0.76 1.56
CA GLN A 50 8.35 0.16 2.36
C GLN A 50 7.45 1.31 2.82
N THR A 51 6.23 1.41 2.32
CA THR A 51 5.38 2.59 2.55
C THR A 51 4.08 2.21 3.26
N VAL A 52 3.65 3.06 4.18
CA VAL A 52 2.26 3.10 4.63
C VAL A 52 1.65 4.34 4.03
N ILE A 53 0.57 4.18 3.27
CA ILE A 53 -0.22 5.27 2.74
C ILE A 53 -1.43 5.51 3.65
N GLU A 54 -1.85 6.75 3.78
CA GLU A 54 -3.12 7.15 4.39
C GLU A 54 -4.05 7.61 3.27
N SER A 55 -5.11 6.84 3.04
CA SER A 55 -6.11 7.10 2.01
C SER A 55 -7.00 8.28 2.41
N GLU A 56 -7.42 9.07 1.42
CA GLU A 56 -8.43 10.11 1.61
C GLU A 56 -9.78 9.54 2.10
N LEU A 57 -10.03 8.25 1.91
CA LEU A 57 -11.21 7.57 2.44
C LEU A 57 -11.02 7.19 3.91
N GLU A 58 -11.63 7.99 4.80
CA GLU A 58 -11.58 7.83 6.27
C GLU A 58 -10.18 7.68 6.87
N ASN A 59 -9.14 8.25 6.24
CA ASN A 59 -7.75 8.12 6.69
C ASN A 59 -7.31 6.66 6.82
N THR A 60 -7.86 5.77 5.98
CA THR A 60 -7.55 4.34 6.02
C THR A 60 -6.09 4.11 5.69
N ARG A 61 -5.37 3.38 6.53
CA ARG A 61 -3.95 3.07 6.30
C ARG A 61 -3.76 1.76 5.56
N ILE A 62 -2.92 1.80 4.54
CA ILE A 62 -2.59 0.65 3.69
C ILE A 62 -1.07 0.55 3.60
N TYR A 63 -0.53 -0.61 3.97
CA TYR A 63 0.86 -0.93 3.70
C TYR A 63 1.00 -1.43 2.26
N CYS A 64 1.92 -0.82 1.50
CA CYS A 64 2.30 -1.25 0.16
C CYS A 64 3.69 -0.72 -0.18
N VAL A 65 4.37 -1.35 -1.14
CA VAL A 65 5.64 -0.81 -1.66
C VAL A 65 5.39 0.32 -2.65
N MET A 66 6.29 1.29 -2.69
CA MET A 66 6.25 2.36 -3.70
C MET A 66 6.88 1.91 -5.01
N THR A 67 6.42 2.47 -6.12
CA THR A 67 7.02 2.35 -7.46
C THR A 67 7.10 3.72 -8.13
N ASP A 68 7.82 3.82 -9.24
CA ASP A 68 8.02 5.05 -10.01
C ASP A 68 8.55 6.24 -9.15
N PHE A 69 9.52 6.00 -8.26
CA PHE A 69 10.02 6.97 -7.28
C PHE A 69 11.48 7.38 -7.52
N ASP A 70 11.86 8.57 -7.04
CA ASP A 70 13.25 8.94 -6.74
C ASP A 70 13.45 8.84 -5.22
N PRO A 71 14.43 8.07 -4.71
CA PRO A 71 14.68 7.90 -3.28
C PRO A 71 14.84 9.23 -2.51
N LYS A 72 15.33 10.29 -3.17
CA LYS A 72 15.58 11.60 -2.57
C LYS A 72 14.32 12.46 -2.46
N GLU A 73 13.26 12.10 -3.18
CA GLU A 73 12.02 12.89 -3.24
C GLU A 73 10.93 12.34 -2.30
N ILE A 74 11.08 11.10 -1.82
CA ILE A 74 10.11 10.48 -0.91
C ILE A 74 10.10 11.21 0.43
N LYS A 75 8.91 11.64 0.85
CA LYS A 75 8.67 12.34 2.12
C LYS A 75 7.29 12.03 2.67
N ILE A 76 7.12 12.22 3.97
CA ILE A 76 5.81 12.19 4.62
C ILE A 76 4.89 13.24 3.96
N ASP A 77 3.60 12.94 3.89
CA ASP A 77 2.55 13.72 3.23
C ASP A 77 2.67 13.85 1.70
N MET A 78 3.64 13.18 1.07
CA MET A 78 3.75 13.13 -0.39
C MET A 78 2.48 12.50 -1.01
N PRO A 79 1.85 13.15 -1.99
CA PRO A 79 0.63 12.64 -2.62
C PRO A 79 0.94 11.41 -3.49
N VAL A 80 0.11 10.37 -3.33
CA VAL A 80 0.26 9.09 -4.02
C VAL A 80 -1.08 8.55 -4.49
N GLU A 81 -1.02 7.68 -5.49
CA GLU A 81 -2.16 6.90 -5.97
C GLU A 81 -1.80 5.42 -6.08
N MET A 82 -2.82 4.57 -6.05
CA MET A 82 -2.66 3.12 -6.17
C MET A 82 -2.46 2.71 -7.63
N THR A 83 -1.55 1.77 -7.86
CA THR A 83 -1.28 1.19 -9.17
C THR A 83 -1.19 -0.33 -9.09
N PHE A 84 -1.81 -1.02 -10.03
CA PHE A 84 -1.77 -2.48 -10.10
C PHE A 84 -0.53 -2.93 -10.88
N ARG A 85 0.34 -3.72 -10.23
CA ARG A 85 1.65 -4.08 -10.79
C ARG A 85 1.95 -5.55 -10.53
N ARG A 86 2.80 -6.12 -11.39
CA ARG A 86 3.47 -7.38 -11.06
C ARG A 86 4.31 -7.16 -9.80
N PHE A 87 4.11 -7.99 -8.79
CA PHE A 87 4.75 -7.88 -7.49
C PHE A 87 5.93 -8.85 -7.38
N TYR A 88 5.74 -10.11 -7.79
CA TYR A 88 6.76 -11.15 -7.72
C TYR A 88 6.40 -12.34 -8.59
N GLU A 89 7.42 -13.10 -8.99
CA GLU A 89 7.26 -14.40 -9.62
C GLU A 89 7.71 -15.47 -8.63
N GLY A 90 6.80 -16.38 -8.26
CA GLY A 90 7.07 -17.46 -7.32
C GLY A 90 6.37 -18.73 -7.76
N THR A 91 7.03 -19.88 -7.59
CA THR A 91 6.44 -21.21 -7.90
C THR A 91 5.87 -21.33 -9.33
N GLY A 92 6.47 -20.63 -10.30
CA GLY A 92 6.00 -20.61 -11.69
C GLY A 92 4.76 -19.75 -11.95
N MET A 93 4.38 -18.86 -11.02
CA MET A 93 3.22 -17.97 -11.14
C MET A 93 3.61 -16.51 -10.99
N TYR A 94 2.99 -15.65 -11.79
CA TYR A 94 3.08 -14.21 -11.63
C TYR A 94 2.07 -13.72 -10.60
N ILE A 95 2.58 -13.18 -9.50
CA ILE A 95 1.77 -12.55 -8.46
C ILE A 95 1.68 -11.06 -8.79
N TYR A 96 0.44 -10.58 -8.94
CA TYR A 96 0.14 -9.16 -9.09
C TYR A 96 -0.47 -8.63 -7.79
N PHE A 97 -0.11 -7.41 -7.44
CA PHE A 97 -0.65 -6.75 -6.26
C PHE A 97 -0.64 -5.23 -6.44
N TRP A 98 -1.31 -4.53 -5.52
CA TRP A 98 -1.31 -3.08 -5.48
C TRP A 98 0.03 -2.55 -4.92
N LYS A 99 0.57 -1.54 -5.60
CA LYS A 99 1.66 -0.68 -5.14
C LYS A 99 1.13 0.76 -5.07
N CYS A 100 1.84 1.67 -4.42
CA CYS A 100 1.59 3.11 -4.56
C CYS A 100 2.62 3.74 -5.51
N ARG A 101 2.26 4.86 -6.14
CA ARG A 101 3.20 5.69 -6.89
C ARG A 101 2.98 7.17 -6.61
N PRO A 102 4.02 8.01 -6.73
CA PRO A 102 3.88 9.47 -6.74
C PRO A 102 2.85 9.95 -7.77
N ILE A 103 2.00 10.92 -7.40
CA ILE A 103 1.18 11.65 -8.39
C ILE A 103 2.08 12.70 -9.05
N ARG A 104 2.07 12.76 -10.39
CA ARG A 104 2.76 13.79 -11.18
C ARG A 104 1.84 14.98 -11.46
#